data_AF-A0A8T0HX15-F1
#
_entry.id   AF-A0A8T0HX15-F1
#
_cell.length_a   1.000
_cell.length_b   1.000
_cell.length_c   1.000
_cell.angle_alpha   90.00
_cell.angle_beta   90.00
_cell.angle_gamma   90.00
#
_symmetry.space_group_name_H-M   'P 1'
#
loop_
_entity.id
_entity.type
_entity.pdbx_description
1 polymer ?
#
loop_
_entity_poly.entity_id
_entity_poly.type
_entity_poly.pdbx_seq_one_letter_code
_entity_poly.pdbx_strand_id
1 'polypeptide(L)'
;MESSNAPPLFAKRKAKATGARAAKKTANVAVAVSEGAGKEEGAAEEITTFEGLGLTDWLVRACRELGMKRPTPVQQGCVPQILAGKDVFGLAQTGSGKTAAFALPILQRLAENPYGVFALVLTPTRELAFQINDQFKALGAEVNLRSTVVVGGMDMTEQAKALMQRPHVVISTPGRLRDHLMNDPGIPAVFARAKFLVLDEADRLMDVGFESELRAVFEGMPSDRQTLLFSATMTSNLQALHDVSLDKAFFYQAYEGFKTVEALQQQYILMDAGVKDVYLMHIMSSLEERKIRSVIIFASSCRTCHLLSLMMAELEVDTTALHSMKTQQQRLASLSRFKSGQVNILIATDVASRGLDIPTVDLVVNYDIPRFTRDYVHRVGRTARAGRGGSAVSLITQVNHYM
;
A
#
# COMPACT_ATOMS: atom_id res chain seq x y z
N MET A 1 -11.08 15.38 28.72
CA MET A 1 -10.92 13.91 28.68
C MET A 1 -12.30 13.30 28.50
N GLU A 2 -12.73 13.13 27.25
CA GLU A 2 -13.88 12.29 26.92
C GLU A 2 -13.37 11.26 25.94
N SER A 3 -13.22 10.02 26.41
CA SER A 3 -12.89 8.87 25.58
C SER A 3 -14.11 8.53 24.72
N SER A 4 -14.03 8.86 23.43
CA SER A 4 -14.95 8.41 22.39
C SER A 4 -15.14 6.90 22.47
N ASN A 5 -16.29 6.47 22.98
CA ASN A 5 -16.68 5.07 23.14
C ASN A 5 -17.50 4.60 21.92
N ALA A 6 -17.05 4.96 20.71
CA ALA A 6 -17.65 4.48 19.48
C ALA A 6 -17.23 3.03 19.23
N PRO A 7 -18.15 2.11 18.89
CA PRO A 7 -17.78 0.73 18.57
C PRO A 7 -16.87 0.70 17.33
N PRO A 8 -15.95 -0.29 17.24
CA PRO A 8 -15.06 -0.40 16.09
C PRO A 8 -15.86 -0.44 14.79
N LEU A 9 -15.29 0.10 13.71
CA LEU A 9 -15.91 0.32 12.39
C LEU A 9 -16.74 -0.88 11.88
N PHE A 10 -16.40 -2.08 12.32
CA PHE A 10 -16.99 -3.35 11.92
C PHE A 10 -17.45 -4.24 13.10
N ALA A 11 -17.73 -3.68 14.28
CA ALA A 11 -18.27 -4.44 15.40
C ALA A 11 -19.64 -5.06 15.04
N LYS A 12 -19.81 -6.36 15.33
CA LYS A 12 -21.11 -7.04 15.21
C LYS A 12 -22.20 -6.24 15.93
N ARG A 13 -23.23 -5.80 15.20
CA ARG A 13 -24.50 -5.38 15.82
C ARG A 13 -25.02 -6.58 16.64
N LYS A 14 -25.05 -6.46 17.96
CA LYS A 14 -25.71 -7.46 18.82
C LYS A 14 -27.19 -7.48 18.47
N ALA A 15 -27.63 -8.52 17.77
CA ALA A 15 -29.03 -8.90 17.75
C ALA A 15 -29.45 -9.25 19.18
N LYS A 16 -30.58 -8.70 19.62
CA LYS A 16 -31.18 -8.93 20.94
C LYS A 16 -31.70 -10.39 20.95
N ALA A 17 -30.91 -11.32 21.44
CA ALA A 17 -31.33 -12.70 21.66
C ALA A 17 -31.81 -12.86 23.11
N THR A 18 -33.11 -13.11 23.26
CA THR A 18 -33.75 -13.61 24.47
C THR A 18 -33.21 -15.00 24.81
N GLY A 19 -32.99 -15.24 26.11
CA GLY A 19 -32.08 -16.25 26.60
C GLY A 19 -32.48 -17.72 26.45
N ALA A 20 -31.47 -18.57 26.52
CA ALA A 20 -31.49 -19.83 27.26
C ALA A 20 -30.04 -20.23 27.56
N ARG A 21 -29.78 -20.52 28.84
CA ARG A 21 -28.46 -20.84 29.39
C ARG A 21 -28.26 -22.36 29.29
N ALA A 22 -27.18 -22.81 28.66
CA ALA A 22 -26.69 -24.18 28.85
C ALA A 22 -25.15 -24.17 28.82
N ALA A 23 -24.56 -24.56 29.96
CA ALA A 23 -23.13 -24.73 30.13
C ALA A 23 -22.70 -26.12 29.62
N LYS A 24 -21.56 -26.21 28.91
CA LYS A 24 -20.71 -27.42 28.96
C LYS A 24 -19.29 -27.18 28.43
N LYS A 25 -18.35 -27.40 29.35
CA LYS A 25 -17.02 -28.02 29.30
C LYS A 25 -16.10 -27.85 28.07
N THR A 26 -14.89 -27.43 28.41
CA THR A 26 -13.61 -27.57 27.71
C THR A 26 -13.30 -28.99 27.21
N ALA A 27 -12.74 -29.09 26.00
CA ALA A 27 -11.80 -30.13 25.60
C ALA A 27 -10.98 -29.67 24.37
N ASN A 28 -9.65 -29.72 24.49
CA ASN A 28 -8.70 -29.71 23.38
C ASN A 28 -8.92 -30.94 22.50
N VAL A 29 -8.97 -30.81 21.17
CA VAL A 29 -8.43 -31.82 20.22
C VAL A 29 -7.97 -31.14 18.92
N ALA A 30 -6.84 -31.65 18.44
CA ALA A 30 -6.09 -31.32 17.25
C ALA A 30 -6.82 -31.50 15.91
N VAL A 31 -6.25 -30.84 14.90
CA VAL A 31 -6.14 -31.18 13.47
C VAL A 31 -7.10 -32.27 12.95
N ALA A 32 -8.01 -31.86 12.07
CA ALA A 32 -8.65 -32.74 11.11
C ALA A 32 -8.66 -32.08 9.73
N VAL A 33 -7.74 -32.54 8.88
CA VAL A 33 -7.85 -32.45 7.42
C VAL A 33 -9.09 -33.27 7.02
N SER A 34 -10.03 -32.68 6.30
CA SER A 34 -11.11 -33.44 5.67
C SER A 34 -10.78 -33.62 4.20
N GLU A 35 -10.42 -34.86 3.85
CA GLU A 35 -10.35 -35.35 2.48
C GLU A 35 -11.62 -36.14 2.14
N GLY A 36 -12.09 -35.95 0.89
CA GLY A 36 -12.97 -36.86 0.16
C GLY A 36 -14.42 -36.39 0.03
N ALA A 37 -15.05 -36.36 -1.15
CA ALA A 37 -14.60 -36.56 -2.51
C ALA A 37 -15.70 -36.03 -3.44
N GLY A 38 -15.29 -35.27 -4.45
CA GLY A 38 -16.14 -34.74 -5.51
C GLY A 38 -15.24 -34.07 -6.54
N LYS A 39 -14.44 -34.89 -7.24
CA LYS A 39 -13.56 -34.46 -8.33
C LYS A 39 -14.42 -33.96 -9.49
N GLU A 40 -14.59 -32.66 -9.59
CA GLU A 40 -14.62 -31.97 -10.88
C GLU A 40 -13.26 -31.31 -11.05
N GLU A 41 -12.33 -32.04 -11.67
CA GLU A 41 -11.10 -31.49 -12.22
C GLU A 41 -11.46 -30.65 -13.45
N GLY A 42 -11.97 -29.44 -13.22
CA GLY A 42 -11.83 -28.35 -14.17
C GLY A 42 -10.44 -27.79 -13.99
N ALA A 43 -9.51 -28.15 -14.86
CA ALA A 43 -8.22 -27.48 -14.95
C ALA A 43 -8.49 -25.98 -15.14
N ALA A 44 -8.25 -25.17 -14.11
CA ALA A 44 -8.21 -23.74 -14.27
C ALA A 44 -7.02 -23.45 -15.18
N GLU A 45 -7.28 -23.17 -16.46
CA GLU A 45 -6.25 -22.70 -17.38
C GLU A 45 -5.50 -21.54 -16.71
N GLU A 46 -4.19 -21.68 -16.53
CA GLU A 46 -3.38 -20.56 -16.05
C GLU A 46 -3.57 -19.39 -17.02
N ILE A 47 -4.19 -18.31 -16.55
CA ILE A 47 -4.40 -17.12 -17.36
C ILE A 47 -3.03 -16.46 -17.58
N THR A 48 -2.39 -16.78 -18.70
CA THR A 48 -1.01 -16.34 -18.98
C THR A 48 -0.92 -14.99 -19.69
N THR A 49 -2.04 -14.44 -20.16
CA THR A 49 -2.12 -13.21 -20.97
C THR A 49 -3.12 -12.20 -20.39
N PHE A 50 -2.98 -10.92 -20.77
CA PHE A 50 -3.92 -9.87 -20.33
C PHE A 50 -5.30 -10.04 -20.99
N GLU A 51 -5.32 -10.51 -22.23
CA GLU A 51 -6.51 -10.89 -22.98
C GLU A 51 -7.32 -11.95 -22.21
N GLY A 52 -6.63 -12.96 -21.66
CA GLY A 52 -7.25 -14.02 -20.87
C GLY A 52 -7.88 -13.56 -19.55
N LEU A 53 -7.60 -12.33 -19.09
CA LEU A 53 -8.26 -11.75 -17.92
C LEU A 53 -9.68 -11.24 -18.21
N GLY A 54 -10.12 -11.25 -19.47
CA GLY A 54 -11.37 -10.62 -19.90
C GLY A 54 -11.26 -9.11 -20.12
N LEU A 55 -10.04 -8.62 -20.37
CA LEU A 55 -9.79 -7.21 -20.68
C LEU A 55 -10.05 -6.93 -22.16
N THR A 56 -10.56 -5.73 -22.43
CA THR A 56 -10.76 -5.18 -23.77
C THR A 56 -9.43 -4.88 -24.47
N ASP A 57 -9.42 -4.95 -25.80
CA ASP A 57 -8.21 -4.80 -26.62
C ASP A 57 -7.41 -3.52 -26.34
N TRP A 58 -8.10 -2.42 -26.03
CA TRP A 58 -7.45 -1.14 -25.75
C TRP A 58 -6.68 -1.16 -24.42
N LEU A 59 -7.21 -1.81 -23.38
CA LEU A 59 -6.50 -1.98 -22.11
C LEU A 59 -5.31 -2.93 -22.26
N VAL A 60 -5.47 -3.96 -23.08
CA VAL A 60 -4.38 -4.90 -23.39
C VAL A 60 -3.24 -4.18 -24.11
N ARG A 61 -3.55 -3.31 -25.08
CA ARG A 61 -2.54 -2.44 -25.73
C ARG A 61 -1.87 -1.51 -24.74
N ALA A 62 -2.64 -0.83 -23.89
CA ALA A 62 -2.08 0.04 -22.84
C ALA A 62 -1.13 -0.72 -21.92
N CYS A 63 -1.47 -1.95 -21.50
CA CYS A 63 -0.58 -2.81 -20.72
C CYS A 63 0.74 -3.09 -21.46
N ARG A 64 0.65 -3.41 -22.76
CA ARG A 64 1.82 -3.70 -23.60
C ARG A 64 2.73 -2.49 -23.78
N GLU A 65 2.17 -1.31 -24.01
CA GLU A 65 2.90 -0.05 -24.14
C GLU A 65 3.63 0.34 -22.85
N LEU A 66 3.04 0.01 -21.69
CA LEU A 66 3.68 0.17 -20.38
C LEU A 66 4.67 -0.94 -20.05
N GLY A 67 4.96 -1.85 -20.98
CA GLY A 67 5.92 -2.94 -20.81
C GLY A 67 5.43 -4.07 -19.90
N MET A 68 4.13 -4.12 -19.58
CA MET A 68 3.54 -5.23 -18.83
C MET A 68 3.40 -6.44 -19.75
N LYS A 69 4.38 -7.37 -19.66
CA LYS A 69 4.45 -8.53 -20.56
C LYS A 69 3.42 -9.62 -20.24
N ARG A 70 3.14 -9.84 -18.96
CA ARG A 70 2.23 -10.88 -18.45
C ARG A 70 1.52 -10.37 -17.19
N PRO A 71 0.29 -10.80 -16.92
CA PRO A 71 -0.40 -10.46 -15.70
C PRO A 71 0.31 -11.10 -14.50
N THR A 72 0.39 -10.38 -13.39
CA THR A 72 0.91 -10.92 -12.13
C THR A 72 -0.13 -11.83 -11.46
N PRO A 73 0.27 -12.72 -10.52
CA PRO A 73 -0.67 -13.61 -9.85
C PRO A 73 -1.88 -12.90 -9.21
N VAL A 74 -1.64 -11.74 -8.58
CA VAL A 74 -2.74 -10.94 -8.01
C VAL A 74 -3.67 -10.35 -9.09
N GLN A 75 -3.15 -10.06 -10.28
CA GLN A 75 -3.97 -9.61 -11.41
C GLN A 75 -4.80 -10.78 -11.97
N GLN A 76 -4.19 -11.95 -12.13
CA GLN A 76 -4.88 -13.18 -12.55
C GLN A 76 -6.04 -13.56 -11.63
N GLY A 77 -5.81 -13.52 -10.31
CA GLY A 77 -6.85 -13.86 -9.33
C GLY A 77 -7.92 -12.79 -9.18
N CYS A 78 -7.55 -11.51 -9.16
CA CYS A 78 -8.51 -10.45 -8.82
C CYS A 78 -9.25 -9.85 -10.04
N VAL A 79 -8.57 -9.59 -11.17
CA VAL A 79 -9.16 -8.84 -12.29
C VAL A 79 -10.46 -9.47 -12.80
N PRO A 80 -10.54 -10.79 -13.07
CA PRO A 80 -11.78 -11.40 -13.56
C PRO A 80 -12.93 -11.30 -12.55
N GLN A 81 -12.63 -11.40 -11.24
CA GLN A 81 -13.63 -11.32 -10.18
C GLN A 81 -14.17 -9.89 -10.02
N ILE A 82 -13.30 -8.89 -10.20
CA ILE A 82 -13.72 -7.49 -10.20
C ILE A 82 -14.59 -7.20 -11.43
N LEU A 83 -14.21 -7.68 -12.61
CA LEU A 83 -15.01 -7.56 -13.83
C LEU A 83 -16.39 -8.24 -13.68
N ALA A 84 -16.47 -9.35 -12.95
CA ALA A 84 -17.73 -10.02 -12.62
C ALA A 84 -18.61 -9.24 -11.62
N GLY A 85 -18.16 -8.08 -11.12
CA GLY A 85 -18.92 -7.23 -10.19
C GLY A 85 -18.84 -7.64 -8.72
N LYS A 86 -17.92 -8.53 -8.35
CA LYS A 86 -17.74 -8.96 -6.95
C LYS A 86 -16.86 -7.98 -6.17
N ASP A 87 -17.21 -7.74 -4.91
CA ASP A 87 -16.26 -7.15 -3.97
C ASP A 87 -15.02 -8.04 -3.86
N VAL A 88 -13.84 -7.44 -3.68
CA VAL A 88 -12.59 -8.19 -3.60
C VAL A 88 -11.77 -7.77 -2.39
N PHE A 89 -11.27 -8.75 -1.66
CA PHE A 89 -10.18 -8.56 -0.72
C PHE A 89 -8.95 -9.32 -1.25
N GLY A 90 -7.99 -8.56 -1.79
CA GLY A 90 -6.71 -9.06 -2.28
C GLY A 90 -5.56 -8.88 -1.28
N LEU A 91 -5.03 -9.98 -0.76
CA LEU A 91 -3.83 -10.03 0.06
C LEU A 91 -2.60 -10.40 -0.81
N ALA A 92 -1.74 -9.42 -1.06
CA ALA A 92 -0.51 -9.60 -1.83
C ALA A 92 0.57 -8.58 -1.45
N GLN A 93 1.84 -8.96 -1.59
CA GLN A 93 2.99 -8.13 -1.19
C GLN A 93 3.08 -6.80 -1.96
N THR A 94 3.78 -5.80 -1.43
CA THR A 94 4.00 -4.52 -2.16
C THR A 94 4.87 -4.76 -3.39
N GLY A 95 4.52 -4.14 -4.52
CA GLY A 95 5.17 -4.38 -5.80
C GLY A 95 4.65 -5.60 -6.58
N SER A 96 3.65 -6.33 -6.08
CA SER A 96 3.03 -7.46 -6.79
C SER A 96 2.11 -7.05 -7.95
N GLY A 97 1.93 -5.76 -8.21
CA GLY A 97 1.03 -5.26 -9.26
C GLY A 97 -0.43 -5.03 -8.81
N LYS A 98 -0.68 -4.85 -7.50
CA LYS A 98 -2.01 -4.56 -6.93
C LYS A 98 -2.72 -3.38 -7.58
N THR A 99 -1.98 -2.30 -7.86
CA THR A 99 -2.55 -1.09 -8.47
C THR A 99 -3.20 -1.38 -9.82
N ALA A 100 -2.52 -2.11 -10.71
CA ALA A 100 -3.11 -2.52 -11.97
C ALA A 100 -4.26 -3.53 -11.78
N ALA A 101 -4.20 -4.38 -10.74
CA ALA A 101 -5.26 -5.34 -10.46
C ALA A 101 -6.63 -4.69 -10.20
N PHE A 102 -6.67 -3.50 -9.58
CA PHE A 102 -7.91 -2.72 -9.46
C PHE A 102 -8.10 -1.66 -10.55
N ALA A 103 -7.03 -1.06 -11.07
CA ALA A 103 -7.15 0.02 -12.05
C ALA A 103 -7.71 -0.48 -13.39
N LEU A 104 -7.23 -1.64 -13.87
CA LEU A 104 -7.67 -2.22 -15.15
C LEU A 104 -9.19 -2.44 -15.22
N PRO A 105 -9.83 -3.16 -14.28
CA PRO A 105 -11.28 -3.36 -14.32
C PRO A 105 -12.07 -2.06 -14.09
N ILE A 106 -11.57 -1.12 -13.27
CA ILE A 106 -12.20 0.19 -13.08
C ILE A 106 -12.23 0.97 -14.40
N LEU A 107 -11.10 1.00 -15.11
CA LEU A 107 -10.98 1.71 -16.38
C LEU A 107 -11.83 1.08 -17.48
N GLN A 108 -11.93 -0.25 -17.52
CA GLN A 108 -12.81 -0.96 -18.44
C GLN A 108 -14.27 -0.53 -18.25
N ARG A 109 -14.76 -0.58 -17.00
CA ARG A 109 -16.13 -0.21 -16.67
C ARG A 109 -16.40 1.28 -16.88
N LEU A 110 -15.41 2.13 -16.60
CA LEU A 110 -15.51 3.57 -16.86
C LEU A 110 -15.66 3.86 -18.37
N ALA A 111 -14.96 3.12 -19.23
CA ALA A 111 -14.99 3.33 -20.67
C ALA A 111 -16.35 3.00 -21.32
N GLU A 112 -17.16 2.13 -20.69
CA GLU A 112 -18.52 1.81 -21.16
C GLU A 112 -19.46 3.02 -21.05
N ASN A 113 -19.35 3.78 -19.95
CA ASN A 113 -20.14 4.99 -19.74
C ASN A 113 -19.36 6.00 -18.88
N PRO A 114 -18.52 6.84 -19.50
CA PRO A 114 -17.73 7.84 -18.78
C PRO A 114 -18.64 8.92 -18.18
N TYR A 115 -18.62 9.05 -16.85
CA TYR A 115 -19.21 10.19 -16.15
C TYR A 115 -18.23 10.73 -15.11
N GLY A 116 -18.70 11.61 -14.21
CA GLY A 116 -17.90 12.21 -13.12
C GLY A 116 -17.23 11.20 -12.19
N VAL A 117 -17.20 11.44 -10.88
CA VAL A 117 -16.43 10.54 -9.99
C VAL A 117 -17.01 9.12 -10.03
N PHE A 118 -16.26 8.22 -10.66
CA PHE A 118 -16.58 6.82 -10.88
C PHE A 118 -15.89 5.93 -9.86
N ALA A 119 -14.64 6.26 -9.51
CA ALA A 119 -13.87 5.54 -8.50
C ALA A 119 -13.23 6.51 -7.49
N LEU A 120 -13.31 6.13 -6.21
CA LEU A 120 -12.53 6.71 -5.13
C LEU A 120 -11.49 5.68 -4.67
N VAL A 121 -10.22 6.08 -4.66
CA VAL A 121 -9.11 5.27 -4.13
C VAL A 121 -8.54 5.93 -2.88
N LEU A 122 -8.62 5.24 -1.75
CA LEU A 122 -8.02 5.66 -0.49
C LEU A 122 -6.70 4.94 -0.27
N THR A 123 -5.71 5.69 0.18
CA THR A 123 -4.35 5.20 0.44
C THR A 123 -3.74 5.95 1.63
N PRO A 124 -2.87 5.32 2.46
CA PRO A 124 -2.41 5.92 3.71
C PRO A 124 -1.43 7.08 3.53
N THR A 125 -0.68 7.10 2.42
CA THR A 125 0.40 8.10 2.22
C THR A 125 0.14 8.97 0.99
N ARG A 126 0.62 10.21 1.05
CA ARG A 126 0.44 11.20 -0.02
C ARG A 126 1.19 10.79 -1.27
N GLU A 127 2.36 10.20 -1.10
CA GLU A 127 3.26 9.78 -2.17
C GLU A 127 2.69 8.57 -2.91
N LEU A 128 2.11 7.61 -2.18
CA LEU A 128 1.40 6.50 -2.81
C LEU A 128 0.18 7.00 -3.60
N ALA A 129 -0.54 8.02 -3.12
CA ALA A 129 -1.65 8.62 -3.86
C ALA A 129 -1.21 9.16 -5.24
N PHE A 130 -0.08 9.87 -5.29
CA PHE A 130 0.48 10.33 -6.57
C PHE A 130 0.89 9.18 -7.48
N GLN A 131 1.55 8.16 -6.92
CA GLN A 131 1.96 7.00 -7.70
C GLN A 131 0.78 6.23 -8.28
N ILE A 132 -0.28 6.02 -7.50
CA ILE A 132 -1.51 5.39 -7.99
C ILE A 132 -2.12 6.25 -9.10
N ASN A 133 -2.17 7.58 -8.91
CA ASN A 133 -2.67 8.49 -9.93
C ASN A 133 -1.88 8.43 -11.24
N ASP A 134 -0.55 8.34 -11.17
CA ASP A 134 0.30 8.22 -12.36
C ASP A 134 0.04 6.90 -13.09
N GLN A 135 -0.18 5.80 -12.35
CA GLN A 135 -0.58 4.51 -12.93
C GLN A 135 -1.95 4.59 -13.61
N PHE A 136 -2.94 5.24 -12.99
CA PHE A 136 -4.24 5.48 -13.61
C PHE A 136 -4.12 6.30 -14.90
N LYS A 137 -3.36 7.40 -14.88
CA LYS A 137 -3.14 8.23 -16.07
C LYS A 137 -2.45 7.47 -17.19
N ALA A 138 -1.45 6.67 -16.87
CA ALA A 138 -0.72 5.85 -17.82
C ALA A 138 -1.64 4.80 -18.48
N LEU A 139 -2.40 4.04 -17.66
CA LEU A 139 -3.32 3.00 -18.15
C LEU A 139 -4.55 3.59 -18.87
N GLY A 140 -5.01 4.76 -18.45
CA GLY A 140 -6.21 5.43 -18.98
C GLY A 140 -5.94 6.46 -20.07
N ALA A 141 -4.74 6.48 -20.66
CA ALA A 141 -4.36 7.49 -21.66
C ALA A 141 -5.27 7.47 -22.90
N GLU A 142 -5.61 6.28 -23.43
CA GLU A 142 -6.48 6.13 -24.61
C GLU A 142 -7.92 6.65 -24.38
N VAL A 143 -8.39 6.69 -23.13
CA VAL A 143 -9.76 7.09 -22.77
C VAL A 143 -9.85 8.52 -22.20
N ASN A 144 -8.79 9.33 -22.37
CA ASN A 144 -8.71 10.70 -21.83
C ASN A 144 -9.09 10.76 -20.34
N LEU A 145 -8.52 9.86 -19.54
CA LEU A 145 -8.84 9.76 -18.13
C LEU A 145 -8.58 11.08 -17.40
N ARG A 146 -9.62 11.62 -16.77
CA ARG A 146 -9.50 12.74 -15.82
C ARG A 146 -9.36 12.17 -14.42
N SER A 147 -8.21 12.37 -13.80
CA SER A 147 -7.96 11.96 -12.41
C SER A 147 -7.41 13.12 -11.58
N THR A 148 -7.69 13.11 -10.27
CA THR A 148 -7.15 14.09 -9.34
C THR A 148 -6.63 13.44 -8.06
N VAL A 149 -5.66 14.09 -7.43
CA VAL A 149 -5.06 13.68 -6.17
C VAL A 149 -5.46 14.67 -5.07
N VAL A 150 -6.08 14.16 -4.01
CA VAL A 150 -6.57 14.96 -2.88
C VAL A 150 -5.84 14.54 -1.61
N VAL A 151 -4.81 15.27 -1.24
CA VAL A 151 -3.94 14.92 -0.09
C VAL A 151 -3.56 16.16 0.72
N GLY A 152 -3.19 15.97 1.99
CA GLY A 152 -2.77 17.08 2.85
C GLY A 152 -1.48 17.76 2.37
N GLY A 153 -1.21 18.97 2.86
CA GLY A 153 -0.01 19.74 2.50
C GLY A 153 -0.05 20.40 1.12
N MET A 154 -1.22 20.49 0.51
CA MET A 154 -1.49 21.30 -0.68
C MET A 154 -2.64 22.27 -0.40
N ASP A 155 -2.87 23.20 -1.33
CA ASP A 155 -3.94 24.17 -1.21
C ASP A 155 -5.32 23.48 -1.17
N MET A 156 -6.16 23.95 -0.25
CA MET A 156 -7.52 23.41 -0.06
C MET A 156 -8.45 23.84 -1.17
N THR A 157 -8.36 25.10 -1.58
CA THR A 157 -9.25 25.72 -2.56
C THR A 157 -9.02 25.14 -3.95
N GLU A 158 -7.76 24.92 -4.34
CA GLU A 158 -7.41 24.27 -5.61
C GLU A 158 -7.92 22.84 -5.68
N GLN A 159 -7.80 22.06 -4.60
CA GLN A 159 -8.33 20.70 -4.54
C GLN A 159 -9.86 20.67 -4.60
N ALA A 160 -10.54 21.59 -3.91
CA ALA A 160 -12.00 21.71 -3.98
C ALA A 160 -12.46 22.04 -5.40
N LYS A 161 -11.80 23.00 -6.08
CA LYS A 161 -12.03 23.30 -7.50
C LYS A 161 -11.82 22.09 -8.39
N ALA A 162 -10.73 21.33 -8.19
CA ALA A 162 -10.45 20.13 -8.97
C ALA A 162 -11.51 19.03 -8.77
N LEU A 163 -12.01 18.84 -7.54
CA LEU A 163 -13.11 17.93 -7.25
C LEU A 163 -14.42 18.38 -7.91
N MET A 164 -14.72 19.66 -7.89
CA MET A 164 -15.92 20.24 -8.51
C MET A 164 -15.93 20.10 -10.04
N GLN A 165 -14.78 19.93 -10.69
CA GLN A 165 -14.68 19.56 -12.11
C GLN A 165 -15.10 18.11 -12.40
N ARG A 166 -15.45 17.33 -11.36
CA ARG A 166 -15.93 15.95 -11.44
C ARG A 166 -14.99 15.07 -12.27
N PRO A 167 -13.74 14.85 -11.81
CA PRO A 167 -12.83 13.91 -12.45
C PRO A 167 -13.41 12.50 -12.40
N HIS A 168 -12.95 11.60 -13.26
CA HIS A 168 -13.41 10.21 -13.31
C HIS A 168 -12.89 9.41 -12.10
N VAL A 169 -11.65 9.66 -11.69
CA VAL A 169 -11.00 8.96 -10.57
C VAL A 169 -10.44 9.96 -9.57
N VAL A 170 -10.76 9.77 -8.30
CA VAL A 170 -10.19 10.54 -7.18
C VAL A 170 -9.29 9.62 -6.37
N ILE A 171 -8.04 10.01 -6.19
CA ILE A 171 -7.10 9.30 -5.30
C ILE A 171 -6.83 10.19 -4.10
N SER A 172 -6.98 9.67 -2.88
CA SER A 172 -6.93 10.50 -1.68
C SER A 172 -6.39 9.80 -0.44
N THR A 173 -5.90 10.60 0.49
CA THR A 173 -5.66 10.18 1.89
C THR A 173 -6.91 10.43 2.73
N PRO A 174 -7.33 9.51 3.63
CA PRO A 174 -8.61 9.59 4.34
C PRO A 174 -8.87 10.94 5.04
N GLY A 175 -7.88 11.44 5.78
CA GLY A 175 -8.02 12.70 6.53
C GLY A 175 -8.31 13.90 5.63
N ARG A 176 -7.62 14.01 4.48
CA ARG A 176 -7.84 15.13 3.57
C ARG A 176 -9.22 15.05 2.91
N LEU A 177 -9.66 13.87 2.50
CA LEU A 177 -10.99 13.71 1.91
C LEU A 177 -12.09 14.03 2.91
N ARG A 178 -11.95 13.55 4.16
CA ARG A 178 -12.87 13.92 5.25
C ARG A 178 -12.97 15.43 5.37
N ASP A 179 -11.85 16.14 5.40
CA ASP A 179 -11.87 17.59 5.58
C ASP A 179 -12.63 18.29 4.43
N HIS A 180 -12.52 17.80 3.18
CA HIS A 180 -13.33 18.30 2.06
C HIS A 180 -14.81 17.96 2.20
N LEU A 181 -15.14 16.72 2.56
CA LEU A 181 -16.53 16.27 2.74
C LEU A 181 -17.26 17.03 3.86
N MET A 182 -16.54 17.40 4.93
CA MET A 182 -17.12 18.10 6.08
C MET A 182 -17.20 19.62 5.91
N ASN A 183 -16.22 20.23 5.24
CA ASN A 183 -16.11 21.69 5.20
C ASN A 183 -16.58 22.31 3.88
N ASP A 184 -16.81 21.51 2.83
CA ASP A 184 -17.36 21.99 1.55
C ASP A 184 -18.69 21.28 1.25
N PRO A 185 -19.84 21.98 1.39
CA PRO A 185 -21.17 21.40 1.17
C PRO A 185 -21.41 20.86 -0.25
N GLY A 186 -20.64 21.31 -1.25
CA GLY A 186 -20.77 20.86 -2.64
C GLY A 186 -20.12 19.51 -2.89
N ILE A 187 -19.11 19.14 -2.09
CA ILE A 187 -18.27 17.96 -2.35
C ILE A 187 -19.00 16.63 -2.12
N PRO A 188 -19.85 16.42 -1.10
CA PRO A 188 -20.58 15.16 -0.96
C PRO A 188 -21.37 14.77 -2.22
N ALA A 189 -22.00 15.74 -2.90
CA ALA A 189 -22.76 15.50 -4.13
C ALA A 189 -21.88 15.07 -5.32
N VAL A 190 -20.57 15.34 -5.28
CA VAL A 190 -19.61 14.91 -6.31
C VAL A 190 -19.44 13.39 -6.30
N PHE A 191 -19.52 12.76 -5.12
CA PHE A 191 -19.30 11.32 -4.93
C PHE A 191 -20.57 10.46 -4.99
N ALA A 192 -21.75 11.07 -5.10
CA ALA A 192 -23.05 10.39 -5.01
C ALA A 192 -23.27 9.26 -6.04
N ARG A 193 -22.52 9.25 -7.15
CA ARG A 193 -22.59 8.23 -8.21
C ARG A 193 -21.34 7.35 -8.31
N ALA A 194 -20.42 7.41 -7.35
CA ALA A 194 -19.22 6.59 -7.38
C ALA A 194 -19.59 5.10 -7.33
N LYS A 195 -19.03 4.32 -8.26
CA LYS A 195 -19.27 2.88 -8.38
C LYS A 195 -18.20 2.02 -7.74
N PHE A 196 -17.01 2.58 -7.55
CA PHE A 196 -15.89 1.89 -6.93
C PHE A 196 -15.38 2.64 -5.70
N LEU A 197 -15.14 1.90 -4.63
CA LEU A 197 -14.32 2.32 -3.50
C LEU A 197 -13.13 1.36 -3.38
N VAL A 198 -11.91 1.88 -3.44
CA VAL A 198 -10.69 1.11 -3.26
C VAL A 198 -10.00 1.53 -1.96
N LEU A 199 -9.59 0.55 -1.16
CA LEU A 199 -8.74 0.73 0.01
C LEU A 199 -7.39 0.06 -0.27
N ASP A 200 -6.37 0.84 -0.65
CA ASP A 200 -5.01 0.33 -0.87
C ASP A 200 -4.14 0.50 0.37
N GLU A 201 -3.28 -0.48 0.63
CA GLU A 201 -2.60 -0.68 1.92
C GLU A 201 -3.57 -0.65 3.11
N ALA A 202 -4.64 -1.44 3.01
CA ALA A 202 -5.73 -1.43 3.99
C ALA A 202 -5.29 -1.79 5.42
N ASP A 203 -4.21 -2.56 5.59
CA ASP A 203 -3.62 -2.85 6.90
C ASP A 203 -3.12 -1.60 7.61
N ARG A 204 -2.79 -0.54 6.86
CA ARG A 204 -2.38 0.76 7.38
C ARG A 204 -3.54 1.73 7.48
N LEU A 205 -4.48 1.67 6.54
CA LEU A 205 -5.72 2.44 6.64
C LEU A 205 -6.56 2.01 7.86
N MET A 206 -6.42 0.76 8.30
CA MET A 206 -7.10 0.21 9.46
C MET A 206 -6.29 0.34 10.77
N ASP A 207 -5.15 1.04 10.76
CA ASP A 207 -4.47 1.45 11.99
C ASP A 207 -5.32 2.53 12.71
N VAL A 208 -5.25 2.58 14.05
CA VAL A 208 -6.13 3.38 14.94
C VAL A 208 -6.28 4.86 14.53
N GLY A 209 -5.31 5.42 13.80
CA GLY A 209 -5.30 6.83 13.40
C GLY A 209 -6.18 7.24 12.21
N PHE A 210 -6.82 6.30 11.50
CA PHE A 210 -7.65 6.62 10.33
C PHE A 210 -9.11 6.16 10.45
N GLU A 211 -9.49 5.53 11.56
CA GLU A 211 -10.83 4.94 11.70
C GLU A 211 -11.94 6.00 11.62
N SER A 212 -11.74 7.14 12.29
CA SER A 212 -12.71 8.24 12.30
C SER A 212 -12.84 8.90 10.93
N GLU A 213 -11.72 9.02 10.21
CA GLU A 213 -11.60 9.55 8.87
C GLU A 213 -12.35 8.66 7.88
N LEU A 214 -12.09 7.35 7.92
CA LEU A 214 -12.72 6.38 7.03
C LEU A 214 -14.22 6.31 7.25
N ARG A 215 -14.70 6.39 8.50
CA ARG A 215 -16.13 6.43 8.81
C ARG A 215 -16.83 7.56 8.07
N ALA A 216 -16.30 8.78 8.19
CA ALA A 216 -16.87 9.96 7.54
C ALA A 216 -16.84 9.83 6.00
N VAL A 217 -15.77 9.27 5.44
CA VAL A 217 -15.70 9.01 4.00
C VAL A 217 -16.76 8.00 3.57
N PHE A 218 -16.98 6.93 4.32
CA PHE A 218 -17.98 5.91 3.97
C PHE A 218 -19.41 6.43 4.05
N GLU A 219 -19.69 7.34 4.99
CA GLU A 219 -20.98 8.02 5.10
C GLU A 219 -21.25 8.96 3.90
N GLY A 220 -20.20 9.54 3.32
CA GLY A 220 -20.29 10.38 2.12
C GLY A 220 -20.37 9.61 0.79
N MET A 221 -20.37 8.27 0.82
CA MET A 221 -20.32 7.41 -0.37
C MET A 221 -21.62 6.60 -0.54
N PRO A 222 -22.02 6.28 -1.78
CA PRO A 222 -23.21 5.48 -2.05
C PRO A 222 -23.07 4.05 -1.49
N SER A 223 -24.17 3.48 -1.00
CA SER A 223 -24.22 2.11 -0.48
C SER A 223 -24.15 1.05 -1.59
N ASP A 224 -24.74 1.33 -2.76
CA ASP A 224 -24.66 0.49 -3.96
C ASP A 224 -23.37 0.80 -4.75
N ARG A 225 -22.27 0.21 -4.29
CA ARG A 225 -20.94 0.31 -4.91
C ARG A 225 -20.17 -1.00 -4.75
N GLN A 226 -19.21 -1.22 -5.63
CA GLN A 226 -18.22 -2.28 -5.51
C GLN A 226 -17.05 -1.81 -4.64
N THR A 227 -16.70 -2.59 -3.62
CA THR A 227 -15.61 -2.28 -2.68
C THR A 227 -14.44 -3.24 -2.89
N LEU A 228 -13.26 -2.67 -3.09
CA LEU A 228 -12.03 -3.40 -3.34
C LEU A 228 -11.01 -3.08 -2.24
N LEU A 229 -10.55 -4.09 -1.53
CA LEU A 229 -9.60 -3.95 -0.43
C LEU A 229 -8.30 -4.67 -0.80
N PHE A 230 -7.19 -3.95 -0.78
CA PHE A 230 -5.87 -4.46 -1.10
C PHE A 230 -4.91 -4.22 0.06
N SER A 231 -4.23 -5.27 0.49
CA SER A 231 -3.29 -5.19 1.61
C SER A 231 -2.09 -6.11 1.44
N ALA A 232 -0.97 -5.72 2.04
CA ALA A 232 0.22 -6.56 2.14
C ALA A 232 0.16 -7.55 3.31
N THR A 233 -0.59 -7.25 4.37
CA THR A 233 -0.58 -8.05 5.60
C THR A 233 -1.97 -8.26 6.17
N MET A 234 -2.21 -9.45 6.71
CA MET A 234 -3.47 -9.73 7.40
C MET A 234 -3.35 -9.29 8.86
N THR A 235 -4.05 -8.23 9.23
CA THR A 235 -4.13 -7.75 10.63
C THR A 235 -5.38 -8.31 11.30
N SER A 236 -5.46 -8.26 12.64
CA SER A 236 -6.66 -8.65 13.37
C SER A 236 -7.90 -7.84 12.95
N ASN A 237 -7.73 -6.54 12.68
CA ASN A 237 -8.81 -5.68 12.20
C ASN A 237 -9.29 -6.09 10.80
N LEU A 238 -8.36 -6.46 9.91
CA LEU A 238 -8.70 -6.96 8.59
C LEU A 238 -9.31 -8.37 8.64
N GLN A 239 -8.86 -9.22 9.56
CA GLN A 239 -9.46 -10.53 9.78
C GLN A 239 -10.90 -10.38 10.27
N ALA A 240 -11.16 -9.48 11.23
CA ALA A 240 -12.51 -9.20 11.69
C ALA A 240 -13.40 -8.66 10.56
N LEU A 241 -12.85 -7.81 9.68
CA LEU A 241 -13.56 -7.33 8.49
C LEU A 241 -13.86 -8.47 7.51
N HIS A 242 -12.87 -9.34 7.26
CA HIS A 242 -13.02 -10.53 6.43
C HIS A 242 -14.13 -11.44 6.96
N ASP A 243 -14.09 -11.76 8.25
CA ASP A 243 -15.05 -12.65 8.92
C ASP A 243 -16.50 -12.12 8.87
N VAL A 244 -16.67 -10.79 8.82
CA VAL A 244 -17.98 -10.14 8.64
C VAL A 244 -18.42 -10.10 7.17
N SER A 245 -17.47 -10.21 6.23
CA SER A 245 -17.70 -10.07 4.79
C SER A 245 -17.73 -11.41 4.03
N LEU A 246 -17.59 -12.54 4.74
CA LEU A 246 -17.40 -13.90 4.22
C LEU A 246 -18.39 -14.32 3.12
N ASP A 247 -19.63 -13.83 3.16
CA ASP A 247 -20.67 -14.25 2.21
C ASP A 247 -20.79 -13.34 0.96
N LYS A 248 -20.01 -12.24 0.87
CA LYS A 248 -20.20 -11.20 -0.16
C LYS A 248 -18.97 -10.87 -0.99
N ALA A 249 -17.76 -11.05 -0.46
CA ALA A 249 -16.52 -10.65 -1.12
C ALA A 249 -15.67 -11.86 -1.53
N PHE A 250 -15.06 -11.78 -2.71
CA PHE A 250 -14.04 -12.72 -3.13
C PHE A 250 -12.72 -12.44 -2.41
N PHE A 251 -12.14 -13.46 -1.80
CA PHE A 251 -10.86 -13.36 -1.10
C PHE A 251 -9.74 -13.99 -1.92
N TYR A 252 -8.76 -13.16 -2.31
CA TYR A 252 -7.53 -13.62 -2.95
C TYR A 252 -6.39 -13.55 -1.94
N GLN A 253 -5.66 -14.65 -1.79
CA GLN A 253 -4.52 -14.72 -0.88
C GLN A 253 -3.32 -15.36 -1.57
N ALA A 254 -2.28 -14.55 -1.81
CA ALA A 254 -0.95 -15.03 -2.18
C ALA A 254 -0.02 -14.88 -0.96
N TYR A 255 -0.26 -15.68 0.06
CA TYR A 255 0.42 -15.59 1.35
C TYR A 255 1.48 -16.67 1.50
N GLU A 256 2.75 -16.27 1.50
CA GLU A 256 3.89 -17.14 1.85
C GLU A 256 4.35 -16.96 3.31
N GLY A 257 3.56 -16.26 4.14
CA GLY A 257 3.98 -15.86 5.48
C GLY A 257 4.81 -14.56 5.47
N PHE A 258 5.14 -14.05 6.66
CA PHE A 258 6.18 -13.03 6.85
C PHE A 258 7.56 -13.65 6.61
N LYS A 259 7.81 -14.11 5.39
CA LYS A 259 9.12 -14.61 4.99
C LYS A 259 9.89 -13.51 4.28
N THR A 260 11.14 -13.38 4.66
CA THR A 260 12.12 -12.68 3.83
C THR A 260 12.42 -13.56 2.63
N VAL A 261 12.75 -12.95 1.49
CA VAL A 261 13.12 -13.71 0.29
C VAL A 261 14.33 -14.57 0.60
N GLU A 262 14.34 -15.85 0.23
CA GLU A 262 15.45 -16.76 0.56
C GLU A 262 16.82 -16.25 0.06
N ALA A 263 16.82 -15.50 -1.05
CA ALA A 263 18.01 -14.86 -1.63
C ALA A 263 18.50 -13.60 -0.89
N LEU A 264 17.80 -13.14 0.15
CA LEU A 264 18.14 -11.94 0.93
C LEU A 264 19.19 -12.27 2.00
N GLN A 265 20.39 -11.71 1.85
CA GLN A 265 21.42 -11.76 2.87
C GLN A 265 21.13 -10.73 3.96
N GLN A 266 20.98 -11.19 5.20
CA GLN A 266 20.66 -10.34 6.35
C GLN A 266 21.81 -10.40 7.35
N GLN A 267 22.35 -9.24 7.69
CA GLN A 267 23.43 -9.08 8.65
C GLN A 267 23.02 -8.06 9.71
N TYR A 268 23.55 -8.25 10.92
CA TYR A 268 23.48 -7.24 11.96
C TYR A 268 24.88 -6.92 12.47
N ILE A 269 25.06 -5.68 12.92
CA ILE A 269 26.29 -5.22 13.55
C ILE A 269 25.90 -4.69 14.93
N LEU A 270 26.41 -5.34 15.97
CA LEU A 270 26.26 -4.88 17.35
C LEU A 270 27.34 -3.84 17.66
N MET A 271 26.93 -2.70 18.18
CA MET A 271 27.83 -1.58 18.47
C MET A 271 27.29 -0.69 19.59
N ASP A 272 28.15 0.16 20.15
CA ASP A 272 27.71 1.22 21.06
C ASP A 272 27.00 2.35 20.29
N ALA A 273 26.05 3.01 20.96
CA ALA A 273 25.25 4.06 20.32
C ALA A 273 26.08 5.25 19.82
N GLY A 274 27.17 5.59 20.52
CA GLY A 274 28.03 6.74 20.20
C GLY A 274 28.87 6.57 18.93
N VAL A 275 29.03 5.35 18.42
CA VAL A 275 29.84 5.07 17.22
C VAL A 275 29.01 4.76 15.98
N LYS A 276 27.68 4.82 16.10
CA LYS A 276 26.75 4.36 15.06
C LYS A 276 26.93 5.07 13.71
N ASP A 277 27.20 6.37 13.74
CA ASP A 277 27.45 7.18 12.55
C ASP A 277 28.75 6.77 11.84
N VAL A 278 29.79 6.42 12.61
CA VAL A 278 31.07 5.96 12.08
C VAL A 278 30.90 4.64 11.31
N TYR A 279 30.12 3.71 11.86
CA TYR A 279 29.81 2.44 11.18
C TYR A 279 28.99 2.67 9.91
N LEU A 280 28.00 3.57 9.94
CA LEU A 280 27.25 3.92 8.73
C LEU A 280 28.20 4.45 7.65
N MET A 281 29.11 5.37 8.00
CA MET A 281 30.06 5.93 7.04
C MET A 281 31.04 4.90 6.51
N HIS A 282 31.50 3.96 7.35
CA HIS A 282 32.32 2.84 6.89
C HIS A 282 31.58 1.95 5.87
N ILE A 283 30.27 1.70 6.09
CA ILE A 283 29.46 0.98 5.10
C ILE A 283 29.39 1.80 3.81
N MET A 284 29.16 3.12 3.89
CA MET A 284 29.08 3.99 2.71
C MET A 284 30.39 4.06 1.92
N SER A 285 31.54 4.07 2.60
CA SER A 285 32.84 4.09 1.92
C SER A 285 33.17 2.76 1.23
N SER A 286 32.54 1.65 1.64
CA SER A 286 32.77 0.32 1.06
C SER A 286 31.82 -0.04 -0.09
N LEU A 287 30.93 0.87 -0.52
CA LEU A 287 29.90 0.57 -1.52
C LEU A 287 30.50 0.20 -2.88
N GLU A 288 31.52 0.92 -3.34
CA GLU A 288 32.17 0.66 -4.63
C GLU A 288 32.87 -0.71 -4.65
N GLU A 289 33.64 -1.02 -3.62
CA GLU A 289 34.33 -2.31 -3.45
C GLU A 289 33.33 -3.48 -3.47
N ARG A 290 32.16 -3.28 -2.86
CA ARG A 290 31.08 -4.27 -2.80
C ARG A 290 30.17 -4.25 -4.04
N LYS A 291 30.43 -3.38 -5.02
CA LYS A 291 29.60 -3.18 -6.24
C LYS A 291 28.14 -2.86 -5.94
N ILE A 292 27.88 -2.14 -4.85
CA ILE A 292 26.55 -1.72 -4.42
C ILE A 292 26.26 -0.36 -5.08
N ARG A 293 25.22 -0.30 -5.92
CA ARG A 293 24.90 0.90 -6.71
C ARG A 293 23.73 1.70 -6.16
N SER A 294 22.94 1.12 -5.25
CA SER A 294 21.77 1.79 -4.69
C SER A 294 21.52 1.35 -3.25
N VAL A 295 21.24 2.33 -2.39
CA VAL A 295 21.08 2.14 -0.95
C VAL A 295 19.84 2.85 -0.44
N ILE A 296 19.09 2.20 0.45
CA ILE A 296 18.09 2.86 1.30
C ILE A 296 18.52 2.75 2.75
N ILE A 297 18.60 3.90 3.43
CA ILE A 297 18.92 4.00 4.85
C ILE A 297 17.62 4.34 5.60
N PHE A 298 17.17 3.43 6.45
CA PHE A 298 15.98 3.63 7.27
C PHE A 298 16.32 4.14 8.67
N ALA A 299 15.77 5.30 9.01
CA ALA A 299 15.85 5.87 10.35
C ALA A 299 14.46 6.02 10.98
N SER A 300 14.41 5.96 12.31
CA SER A 300 13.16 5.95 13.08
C SER A 300 12.49 7.33 13.16
N SER A 301 13.25 8.42 12.99
CA SER A 301 12.76 9.78 13.15
C SER A 301 13.15 10.70 11.99
N CYS A 302 12.33 11.74 11.76
CA CYS A 302 12.63 12.79 10.78
C CYS A 302 13.89 13.57 11.15
N ARG A 303 14.15 13.75 12.46
CA ARG A 303 15.34 14.43 12.97
C ARG A 303 16.59 13.64 12.60
N THR A 304 16.59 12.32 12.80
CA THR A 304 17.70 11.44 12.42
C THR A 304 17.91 11.46 10.90
N CYS A 305 16.83 11.34 10.11
CA CYS A 305 16.95 11.46 8.65
C CYS A 305 17.62 12.77 8.23
N HIS A 306 17.19 13.89 8.83
CA HIS A 306 17.73 15.20 8.52
C HIS A 306 19.20 15.33 8.94
N LEU A 307 19.55 14.88 10.15
CA LEU A 307 20.93 14.87 10.64
C LEU A 307 21.85 14.05 9.72
N LEU A 308 21.44 12.83 9.36
CA LEU A 308 22.20 11.99 8.45
C LEU A 308 22.36 12.65 7.07
N SER A 309 21.34 13.35 6.58
CA SER A 309 21.44 14.08 5.30
C SER A 309 22.47 15.21 5.36
N LEU A 310 22.52 15.95 6.47
CA LEU A 310 23.49 17.03 6.67
C LEU A 310 24.91 16.47 6.80
N MET A 311 25.08 15.39 7.58
CA MET A 311 26.37 14.71 7.74
C MET A 311 26.90 14.20 6.39
N MET A 312 26.06 13.55 5.59
CA MET A 312 26.46 13.05 4.27
C MET A 312 26.82 14.19 3.32
N ALA A 313 26.09 15.31 3.36
CA ALA A 313 26.42 16.49 2.56
C ALA A 313 27.77 17.10 2.93
N GLU A 314 28.08 17.20 4.23
CA GLU A 314 29.38 17.69 4.72
C GLU A 314 30.55 16.77 4.31
N LEU A 315 30.26 15.47 4.20
CA LEU A 315 31.22 14.45 3.76
C LEU A 315 31.21 14.23 2.25
N GLU A 316 30.56 15.13 1.49
CA GLU A 316 30.47 15.09 0.02
C GLU A 316 29.86 13.79 -0.55
N VAL A 317 29.03 13.10 0.24
CA VAL A 317 28.26 11.93 -0.19
C VAL A 317 26.90 12.38 -0.69
N ASP A 318 26.64 12.23 -1.99
CA ASP A 318 25.37 12.62 -2.58
C ASP A 318 24.23 11.71 -2.10
N THR A 319 23.27 12.31 -1.41
CA THR A 319 22.11 11.63 -0.83
C THR A 319 20.85 12.45 -1.00
N THR A 320 19.71 11.77 -0.95
CA THR A 320 18.41 12.42 -0.87
C THR A 320 17.62 11.86 0.29
N ALA A 321 16.62 12.59 0.76
CA ALA A 321 15.91 12.22 1.97
C ALA A 321 14.40 12.36 1.85
N LEU A 322 13.68 11.41 2.45
CA LEU A 322 12.24 11.29 2.38
C LEU A 322 11.68 11.15 3.79
N HIS A 323 11.14 12.25 4.31
CA HIS A 323 10.55 12.33 5.65
C HIS A 323 9.51 13.45 5.73
N SER A 324 8.64 13.45 6.74
CA SER A 324 7.47 14.35 6.79
C SER A 324 7.79 15.82 7.04
N MET A 325 8.98 16.15 7.56
CA MET A 325 9.42 17.56 7.69
C MET A 325 9.77 18.24 6.36
N LYS A 326 9.93 17.48 5.25
CA LYS A 326 10.09 18.06 3.91
C LYS A 326 8.73 18.42 3.33
N THR A 327 8.68 19.47 2.52
CA THR A 327 7.45 19.81 1.79
C THR A 327 7.08 18.70 0.81
N GLN A 328 5.80 18.61 0.44
CA GLN A 328 5.34 17.57 -0.48
C GLN A 328 6.09 17.60 -1.82
N GLN A 329 6.34 18.80 -2.35
CA GLN A 329 7.12 18.99 -3.58
C GLN A 329 8.55 18.49 -3.43
N GLN A 330 9.22 18.79 -2.31
CA GLN A 330 10.58 18.31 -2.03
C GLN A 330 10.64 16.78 -1.91
N ARG A 331 9.61 16.16 -1.30
CA ARG A 331 9.53 14.70 -1.15
C ARG A 331 9.38 14.01 -2.51
N LEU A 332 8.52 14.53 -3.39
CA LEU A 332 8.36 14.03 -4.75
C LEU A 332 9.64 14.21 -5.58
N ALA A 333 10.29 15.36 -5.47
CA ALA A 333 11.57 15.62 -6.13
C ALA A 333 12.67 14.65 -5.65
N SER A 334 12.75 14.42 -4.33
CA SER A 334 13.71 13.48 -3.73
C SER A 334 13.50 12.05 -4.25
N LEU A 335 12.25 11.61 -4.30
CA LEU A 335 11.90 10.30 -4.84
C LEU A 335 12.24 10.19 -6.34
N SER A 336 11.96 11.23 -7.13
CA SER A 336 12.27 11.27 -8.57
C SER A 336 13.78 11.21 -8.84
N ARG A 337 14.58 11.97 -8.07
CA ARG A 337 16.06 11.93 -8.14
C ARG A 337 16.61 10.53 -7.84
N PHE A 338 16.06 9.87 -6.82
CA PHE A 338 16.45 8.50 -6.51
C PHE A 338 16.03 7.50 -7.60
N LYS A 339 14.77 7.59 -8.06
CA LYS A 339 14.24 6.70 -9.11
C LYS A 339 15.00 6.80 -10.44
N SER A 340 15.43 8.00 -10.80
CA SER A 340 16.19 8.25 -12.03
C SER A 340 17.67 7.88 -11.93
N GLY A 341 18.17 7.49 -10.75
CA GLY A 341 19.58 7.21 -10.52
C GLY A 341 20.47 8.45 -10.47
N GLN A 342 19.89 9.66 -10.42
CA GLN A 342 20.65 10.89 -10.17
C GLN A 342 21.29 10.88 -8.78
N VAL A 343 20.66 10.21 -7.82
CA VAL A 343 21.17 10.01 -6.47
C VAL A 343 20.99 8.54 -6.10
N ASN A 344 22.04 7.91 -5.58
CA ASN A 344 22.06 6.47 -5.32
C ASN A 344 21.75 6.09 -3.87
N ILE A 345 21.62 7.07 -2.97
CA ILE A 345 21.38 6.84 -1.55
C ILE A 345 20.13 7.61 -1.12
N LEU A 346 19.14 6.88 -0.60
CA LEU A 346 17.90 7.43 -0.07
C LEU A 346 17.82 7.23 1.44
N ILE A 347 17.74 8.31 2.21
CA ILE A 347 17.52 8.29 3.65
C ILE A 347 16.02 8.49 3.92
N ALA A 348 15.35 7.53 4.56
CA ALA A 348 13.90 7.59 4.74
C ALA A 348 13.42 7.14 6.12
N THR A 349 12.27 7.67 6.54
CA THR A 349 11.48 7.06 7.61
C THR A 349 10.54 6.00 7.05
N ASP A 350 10.04 5.10 7.91
CA ASP A 350 9.03 4.11 7.51
C ASP A 350 7.80 4.78 6.90
N VAL A 351 7.27 5.79 7.58
CA VAL A 351 6.04 6.49 7.15
C VAL A 351 6.20 7.07 5.75
N ALA A 352 7.38 7.61 5.45
CA ALA A 352 7.59 8.34 4.23
C ALA A 352 7.89 7.45 3.01
N SER A 353 8.27 6.18 3.24
CA SER A 353 8.68 5.21 2.22
C SER A 353 7.67 4.08 1.96
N ARG A 354 6.67 3.92 2.84
CA ARG A 354 5.59 2.92 2.70
C ARG A 354 4.75 3.14 1.44
N GLY A 355 4.30 2.06 0.83
CA GLY A 355 3.54 2.11 -0.43
C GLY A 355 4.34 2.42 -1.68
N LEU A 356 5.50 3.05 -1.54
CA LEU A 356 6.22 3.58 -2.70
C LEU A 356 6.80 2.46 -3.53
N ASP A 357 6.59 2.57 -4.83
CA ASP A 357 7.31 1.81 -5.84
C ASP A 357 8.70 2.41 -5.95
N ILE A 358 9.55 2.07 -4.99
CA ILE A 358 10.97 2.35 -5.04
C ILE A 358 11.61 1.21 -5.84
N PRO A 359 12.49 1.51 -6.82
CA PRO A 359 13.25 0.49 -7.54
C PRO A 359 13.92 -0.47 -6.56
N THR A 360 14.11 -1.70 -7.00
CA THR A 360 14.83 -2.68 -6.18
C THR A 360 16.24 -2.16 -5.93
N VAL A 361 16.61 -2.07 -4.65
CA VAL A 361 17.93 -1.55 -4.25
C VAL A 361 18.89 -2.67 -3.93
N ASP A 362 20.18 -2.40 -4.05
CA ASP A 362 21.23 -3.41 -3.81
C ASP A 362 21.43 -3.61 -2.29
N LEU A 363 21.32 -2.54 -1.49
CA LEU A 363 21.49 -2.58 -0.03
C LEU A 363 20.37 -1.82 0.72
N VAL A 364 19.83 -2.47 1.75
CA VAL A 364 19.01 -1.83 2.77
C VAL A 364 19.83 -1.69 4.06
N VAL A 365 19.96 -0.48 4.58
CA VAL A 365 20.56 -0.23 5.89
C VAL A 365 19.47 0.15 6.87
N ASN A 366 19.19 -0.71 7.84
CA ASN A 366 18.41 -0.33 9.01
C ASN A 366 19.35 0.42 9.96
N TYR A 367 19.45 1.74 9.78
CA TYR A 367 20.17 2.57 10.73
C TYR A 367 19.49 2.43 12.09
N ASP A 368 18.18 2.65 12.18
CA ASP A 368 17.41 2.28 13.38
C ASP A 368 16.58 1.03 13.12
N ILE A 369 16.60 0.05 14.03
CA ILE A 369 15.70 -1.11 13.96
C ILE A 369 14.25 -0.64 14.11
N PRO A 370 13.32 -1.09 13.24
CA PRO A 370 11.91 -0.75 13.40
C PRO A 370 11.31 -1.44 14.62
N ARG A 371 10.32 -0.80 15.25
CA ARG A 371 9.62 -1.34 16.44
C ARG A 371 8.79 -2.59 16.14
N PHE A 372 8.29 -2.73 14.91
CA PHE A 372 7.41 -3.83 14.53
C PHE A 372 8.08 -4.71 13.48
N THR A 373 8.00 -6.03 13.65
CA THR A 373 8.55 -7.02 12.71
C THR A 373 8.04 -6.84 11.28
N ARG A 374 6.76 -6.47 11.13
CA ARG A 374 6.16 -6.16 9.83
C ARG A 374 6.90 -5.04 9.09
N ASP A 375 7.28 -3.99 9.81
CA ASP A 375 8.02 -2.87 9.23
C ASP A 375 9.42 -3.32 8.80
N TYR A 376 10.08 -4.18 9.58
CA TYR A 376 11.35 -4.80 9.18
C TYR A 376 11.24 -5.54 7.85
N VAL A 377 10.25 -6.44 7.72
CA VAL A 377 10.01 -7.20 6.48
C VAL A 377 9.74 -6.25 5.30
N HIS A 378 8.97 -5.18 5.50
CA HIS A 378 8.70 -4.19 4.46
C HIS A 378 9.94 -3.39 4.03
N ARG A 379 10.86 -3.12 4.97
CA ARG A 379 12.12 -2.43 4.68
C ARG A 379 13.06 -3.31 3.88
N VAL A 380 13.33 -4.52 4.38
CA VAL A 380 14.28 -5.42 3.70
C VAL A 380 13.71 -5.97 2.39
N GLY A 381 12.38 -6.04 2.24
CA GLY A 381 11.71 -6.30 0.96
C GLY A 381 11.85 -5.19 -0.10
N ARG A 382 12.62 -4.14 0.17
CA ARG A 382 13.06 -3.15 -0.85
C ARG A 382 14.24 -3.63 -1.67
N THR A 383 14.95 -4.65 -1.17
CA THR A 383 15.97 -5.37 -1.92
C THR A 383 15.48 -6.79 -2.28
N ALA A 384 16.32 -7.57 -2.96
CA ALA A 384 16.08 -8.97 -3.29
C ALA A 384 14.74 -9.27 -4.01
N ARG A 385 14.24 -8.37 -4.86
CA ARG A 385 13.03 -8.62 -5.65
C ARG A 385 13.35 -9.38 -6.93
N ALA A 386 12.37 -10.17 -7.41
CA ALA A 386 12.41 -10.85 -8.70
C ALA A 386 13.63 -11.77 -8.93
N GLY A 387 14.04 -12.51 -7.90
CA GLY A 387 15.10 -13.53 -8.00
C GLY A 387 16.54 -13.00 -7.99
N ARG A 388 16.75 -11.69 -7.84
CA ARG A 388 18.09 -11.11 -7.61
C ARG A 388 18.46 -11.24 -6.13
N GLY A 389 19.73 -11.51 -5.85
CA GLY A 389 20.27 -11.38 -4.49
C GLY A 389 20.19 -9.94 -4.01
N GLY A 390 20.09 -9.76 -2.69
CA GLY A 390 20.02 -8.44 -2.05
C GLY A 390 20.61 -8.50 -0.65
N SER A 391 21.08 -7.37 -0.14
CA SER A 391 21.67 -7.29 1.20
C SER A 391 20.90 -6.37 2.11
N ALA A 392 20.74 -6.76 3.37
CA ALA A 392 20.22 -5.92 4.43
C ALA A 392 21.17 -5.93 5.63
N VAL A 393 21.61 -4.74 6.06
CA VAL A 393 22.48 -4.57 7.23
C VAL A 393 21.71 -3.81 8.30
N SER A 394 21.73 -4.31 9.53
CA SER A 394 21.02 -3.72 10.66
C SER A 394 21.97 -3.28 11.75
N LEU A 395 21.95 -1.99 12.10
CA LEU A 395 22.79 -1.43 13.16
C LEU A 395 22.07 -1.56 14.51
N ILE A 396 22.61 -2.40 15.39
CA ILE A 396 22.02 -2.72 16.68
C ILE A 396 22.85 -2.08 17.78
N THR A 397 22.18 -1.34 18.66
CA THR A 397 22.80 -0.73 19.84
C THR A 397 22.17 -1.26 21.12
N GLN A 398 22.83 -1.05 22.26
CA GLN A 398 22.31 -1.42 23.59
C GLN A 398 20.93 -0.81 23.89
N VAL A 399 20.64 0.37 23.33
CA VAL A 399 19.34 1.05 23.50
C VAL A 399 18.21 0.30 22.78
N ASN A 400 18.54 -0.53 21.79
CA ASN A 400 17.56 -1.34 21.07
C ASN A 400 17.07 -2.56 21.89
N HIS A 401 17.71 -2.90 23.02
CA HIS A 401 17.36 -4.07 23.85
C HIS A 401 16.13 -3.87 24.77
N TYR A 402 15.55 -2.67 24.82
CA TYR A 402 14.37 -2.35 25.66
C TYR A 402 13.10 -2.05 24.86
N MET A 403 12.84 -2.77 23.77
CA MET A 403 11.57 -2.66 23.02
C MET A 403 10.97 -4.00 22.67
#